data_AF-A0A519W2M8-F1
#
_entry.id   AF-A0A519W2M8-F1
#
_cell.length_a   1.000
_cell.length_b   1.000
_cell.length_c   1.000
_cell.angle_alpha   90.00
_cell.angle_beta   90.00
_cell.angle_gamma   90.00
#
_symmetry.space_group_name_H-M   'P 1'
#
loop_
_entity.id
_entity.type
_entity.pdbx_description
1 polymer ?
#
loop_
_entity_poly.entity_id
_entity_poly.type
_entity_poly.pdbx_seq_one_letter_code
_entity_poly.pdbx_strand_id
1 'polypeptide(L)' 'MQINEILAALNRMAPPALQEDYDNAGLITGSQQWNCTGVLICLDSTEDVIDEAIT' A
#
# COMPACT_ATOMS: atom_id res chain seq x y z
N MET A 1 -5.22 9.78 9.56
CA MET A 1 -3.98 9.65 8.76
C MET A 1 -4.43 9.34 7.35
N GLN A 2 -4.03 10.14 6.38
CA GLN A 2 -4.38 9.88 4.99
C GLN A 2 -3.40 8.85 4.39
N ILE A 3 -3.85 8.10 3.38
CA ILE A 3 -3.00 7.11 2.70
C ILE A 3 -1.72 7.75 2.15
N ASN A 4 -1.76 9.00 1.68
CA ASN A 4 -0.58 9.73 1.23
C ASN A 4 0.54 9.87 2.30
N GLU A 5 0.19 9.97 3.58
CA GLU A 5 1.14 10.06 4.68
C GLU A 5 1.87 8.72 4.88
N ILE A 6 1.16 7.60 4.72
CA ILE A 6 1.74 6.25 4.74
C ILE A 6 2.68 6.05 3.56
N LEU A 7 2.25 6.41 2.35
CA LEU A 7 3.08 6.32 1.15
C LEU A 7 4.37 7.13 1.29
N ALA A 8 4.30 8.32 1.88
CA ALA A 8 5.48 9.15 2.15
C ALA A 8 6.45 8.50 3.15
N ALA A 9 5.94 7.77 4.15
CA ALA A 9 6.78 7.02 5.08
C ALA A 9 7.44 5.80 4.39
N LEU A 10 6.68 5.03 3.62
CA LEU A 10 7.20 3.88 2.88
C LEU A 10 8.27 4.31 1.86
N ASN A 11 8.01 5.34 1.06
CA ASN A 11 8.96 5.83 0.05
C ASN A 11 10.23 6.44 0.65
N ARG A 12 10.20 6.87 1.92
CA ARG A 12 11.41 7.33 2.62
C ARG A 12 12.31 6.15 3.00
N MET A 13 11.72 5.02 3.36
CA MET A 13 12.43 3.79 3.69
C MET A 13 12.88 3.04 2.43
N ALA A 14 12.01 2.96 1.42
CA ALA A 14 12.22 2.28 0.16
C ALA A 14 11.85 3.22 -1.01
N PRO A 15 12.81 4.04 -1.50
CA PRO A 15 12.56 4.96 -2.60
C PRO A 15 12.08 4.25 -3.87
N PRO A 16 11.10 4.81 -4.60
CA PRO A 16 10.63 4.24 -5.87
C PRO A 16 11.73 4.06 -6.93
N ALA A 17 12.82 4.83 -6.85
CA ALA A 17 13.95 4.70 -7.77
C ALA A 17 14.74 3.39 -7.62
N LEU A 18 14.49 2.61 -6.58
CA LEU A 18 15.07 1.27 -6.40
C LEU A 18 14.30 0.18 -7.15
N GLN A 19 13.10 0.50 -7.66
CA GLN A 19 12.24 -0.41 -8.39
C GLN A 19 12.81 -0.66 -9.79
N GLU A 20 12.76 -1.92 -10.25
CA GLU A 20 13.10 -2.26 -11.63
C GLU A 20 12.01 -1.75 -12.60
N ASP A 21 12.35 -1.56 -13.88
CA ASP A 21 11.44 -0.97 -14.87
C ASP A 21 10.18 -1.82 -15.14
N TYR A 22 10.25 -3.12 -14.89
CA TYR A 22 9.15 -4.07 -15.06
C TYR A 22 8.29 -4.29 -13.80
N ASP A 23 8.68 -3.78 -12.65
CA ASP A 23 7.93 -3.97 -11.41
C ASP A 23 6.63 -3.14 -11.40
N ASN A 24 5.62 -3.61 -10.65
CA ASN A 24 4.35 -2.91 -10.46
C ASN A 24 4.10 -2.65 -8.97
N ALA A 25 4.80 -1.68 -8.39
CA ALA A 25 4.72 -1.31 -6.98
C ALA A 25 4.10 0.08 -6.74
N GLY A 26 3.89 0.42 -5.47
CA GLY A 26 3.25 1.66 -5.03
C GLY A 26 1.75 1.50 -4.78
N LEU A 27 0.97 2.55 -5.02
CA LEU A 27 -0.49 2.50 -4.89
C LEU A 27 -1.10 1.94 -6.18
N ILE A 28 -1.40 0.63 -6.20
CA ILE A 28 -1.92 -0.08 -7.39
C ILE A 28 -3.41 0.20 -7.61
N THR A 29 -4.20 0.35 -6.53
CA THR A 29 -5.64 0.64 -6.59
C THR A 29 -6.08 1.52 -5.41
N GLY A 30 -7.22 2.20 -5.55
CA GLY A 30 -7.77 3.11 -4.53
C GLY A 30 -7.32 4.57 -4.68
N SER A 31 -7.37 5.34 -3.59
CA SER A 31 -7.05 6.78 -3.59
C SER A 31 -6.17 7.17 -2.41
N GLN A 32 -5.09 7.91 -2.70
CA GLN A 32 -4.20 8.48 -1.69
C GLN A 32 -4.84 9.53 -0.77
N GLN A 33 -6.01 10.06 -1.17
CA GLN A 33 -6.79 11.04 -0.39
C GLN A 33 -7.73 10.39 0.63
N TRP A 34 -7.86 9.06 0.63
CA TRP A 34 -8.69 8.38 1.62
C TRP A 34 -8.06 8.41 3.00
N ASN A 35 -8.91 8.51 4.01
CA ASN A 35 -8.51 8.40 5.40
C ASN A 35 -8.30 6.92 5.74
N CYS A 36 -7.13 6.58 6.22
CA CYS A 36 -6.77 5.21 6.57
C CYS A 36 -7.23 4.88 8.00
N THR A 37 -7.93 3.75 8.16
CA THR A 37 -8.42 3.24 9.45
C THR A 37 -7.54 2.13 10.02
N GLY A 38 -6.76 1.44 9.18
CA GLY A 38 -5.88 0.35 9.55
C GLY A 38 -4.98 -0.05 8.37
N VAL A 39 -3.93 -0.83 8.67
CA VAL A 39 -2.99 -1.37 7.66
C VAL A 39 -2.81 -2.86 7.92
N LEU A 40 -3.04 -3.68 6.90
CA LEU A 40 -2.75 -5.11 6.90
C LEU A 40 -1.57 -5.38 5.97
N ILE A 41 -0.58 -6.15 6.42
CA ILE A 41 0.60 -6.53 5.64
C ILE A 41 0.44 -8.00 5.21
N CYS A 42 0.54 -8.27 3.91
CA CYS A 42 0.41 -9.61 3.35
C CYS A 42 1.48 -9.85 2.26
N LEU A 43 1.66 -11.13 1.89
CA LEU A 43 2.44 -11.52 0.72
C LEU A 43 1.55 -11.48 -0.54
N ASP A 44 0.41 -12.16 -0.49
CA ASP A 44 -0.56 -12.27 -1.58
C ASP A 44 -1.91 -11.66 -1.17
N SER A 45 -2.44 -10.75 -2.00
CA SER A 45 -3.77 -10.14 -1.80
C SER A 45 -4.89 -11.06 -2.30
N THR A 46 -5.03 -12.24 -1.68
CA THR A 46 -6.13 -13.21 -1.94
C THR A 46 -7.45 -12.74 -1.34
N GLU A 47 -8.57 -13.32 -1.76
CA GLU A 47 -9.90 -12.96 -1.21
C GLU A 47 -9.96 -13.07 0.32
N ASP A 48 -9.37 -14.13 0.89
CA ASP A 48 -9.35 -14.33 2.36
C ASP A 48 -8.63 -13.19 3.10
N VAL A 49 -7.56 -12.64 2.52
CA VAL A 49 -6.82 -11.49 3.09
C VAL A 49 -7.64 -10.20 2.99
N ILE A 50 -8.43 -10.05 1.93
CA ILE A 50 -9.34 -8.91 1.80
C ILE A 50 -10.46 -9.00 2.83
N ASP A 51 -11.02 -10.20 3.05
CA ASP A 51 -12.04 -10.41 4.08
C ASP A 51 -11.49 -10.15 5.50
N GLU A 52 -10.23 -10.49 5.77
CA GLU A 52 -9.54 -10.11 7.01
C GLU A 52 -9.46 -8.58 7.16
N ALA A 53 -9.12 -7.85 6.09
CA ALA A 53 -8.99 -6.39 6.14
C ALA A 53 -10.33 -5.65 6.30
N ILE A 54 -11.45 -6.29 5.98
CA ILE A 54 -12.80 -5.73 6.13
C ILE A 54 -13.31 -5.85 7.58
N THR A 55 -12.80 -6.82 8.35
CA THR A 55 -13.26 -7.16 9.71
C THR A 55 -12.64 -6.25 10.77
#